data_AF-A0AAN8J325-F1
#
_entry.id   AF-A0AAN8J325-F1
#
_cell.length_a   1.000
_cell.length_b   1.000
_cell.length_c   1.000
_cell.angle_alpha   90.00
_cell.angle_beta   90.00
_cell.angle_gamma   90.00
#
_symmetry.space_group_name_H-M   'P 1'
#
loop_
_entity.id
_entity.type
_entity.pdbx_description
1 polymer ?
#
loop_
_entity_poly.entity_id
_entity_poly.type
_entity_poly.pdbx_seq_one_letter_code
_entity_poly.pdbx_strand_id
1 'polypeptide(L)'
;MNYGLLHNGPPITIICVLGLVSSVVPGTISPRMRIGMGKSSGSIQCTPDGLQITISGVKSFELCLEGYCLLRDDPPETEQICLPPEITLHEHTVHWKVSNGAKMKSLAPPLPTVHLLVLHS
;
A
#
# COMPACT_ATOMS: atom_id res chain seq x y z
N MET A 1 -26.37 56.28 22.53
CA MET A 1 -25.24 57.23 22.45
C MET A 1 -24.30 56.77 21.35
N ASN A 2 -24.11 57.64 20.37
CA ASN A 2 -23.06 57.74 19.33
C ASN A 2 -22.05 56.59 19.14
N TYR A 3 -22.09 55.93 17.97
CA TYR A 3 -20.97 55.16 17.40
C TYR A 3 -20.38 55.97 16.24
N GLY A 4 -19.52 56.92 16.55
CA GLY A 4 -18.85 57.74 15.55
C GLY A 4 -17.46 58.14 16.03
N LEU A 5 -16.43 57.46 15.52
CA LEU A 5 -15.12 58.01 15.14
C LEU A 5 -14.16 56.86 14.78
N LEU A 6 -14.33 56.37 13.55
CA LEU A 6 -13.20 55.95 12.71
C LEU A 6 -12.43 57.20 12.28
N HIS A 7 -11.14 57.01 12.01
CA HIS A 7 -10.13 57.94 11.45
C HIS A 7 -9.07 58.40 12.45
N ASN A 8 -7.94 57.66 12.48
CA ASN A 8 -6.61 58.19 12.20
C ASN A 8 -5.53 57.08 12.27
N GLY A 9 -5.15 56.54 11.10
CA GLY A 9 -3.99 55.67 10.93
C GLY A 9 -3.83 55.24 9.45
N PRO A 10 -2.68 55.47 8.79
CA PRO A 10 -2.47 55.12 7.38
C PRO A 10 -2.16 53.61 7.19
N PRO A 11 -2.13 53.10 5.95
CA PRO A 11 -2.67 51.80 5.57
C PRO A 11 -1.67 50.67 5.75
N ILE A 12 -2.10 49.53 6.29
CA ILE A 12 -1.36 48.27 6.15
C ILE A 12 -2.27 47.29 5.42
N THR A 13 -2.06 47.27 4.11
CA THR A 13 -2.53 46.26 3.17
C THR A 13 -1.95 44.90 3.60
N ILE A 14 -2.64 44.17 4.48
CA ILE A 14 -2.29 42.76 4.73
C ILE A 14 -3.03 41.94 3.69
N ILE A 15 -2.31 41.73 2.60
CA ILE A 15 -2.65 40.77 1.56
C ILE A 15 -2.53 39.37 2.19
N CYS A 16 -3.66 38.72 2.51
CA CYS A 16 -3.70 37.30 2.86
C CYS A 16 -3.42 36.44 1.61
N VAL A 17 -2.17 36.36 1.18
CA VAL A 17 -1.68 35.28 0.29
C VAL A 17 -0.64 34.47 1.03
N LEU A 18 -1.11 33.49 1.79
CA LEU A 18 -0.36 32.32 2.25
C LEU A 18 -1.41 31.21 2.23
N GLY A 19 -1.63 30.56 1.10
CA GLY A 19 -0.68 29.60 0.55
C GLY A 19 -1.28 28.24 0.84
N LEU A 20 -2.23 27.81 0.00
CA LEU A 20 -2.64 26.41 -0.07
C LEU A 20 -1.39 25.63 -0.48
N VAL A 21 -0.60 25.19 0.51
CA VAL A 21 0.39 24.16 0.32
C VAL A 21 -0.39 22.89 0.02
N SER A 22 -0.72 22.69 -1.25
CA SER A 22 -1.13 21.40 -1.76
C SER A 22 -0.07 20.42 -1.31
N SER A 23 -0.41 19.63 -0.29
CA SER A 23 0.45 18.59 0.22
C SER A 23 0.54 17.57 -0.90
N VAL A 24 1.54 17.73 -1.78
CA VAL A 24 1.93 16.69 -2.71
C VAL A 24 2.47 15.59 -1.82
N VAL A 25 1.58 14.64 -1.48
CA VAL A 25 1.98 13.40 -0.85
C VAL A 25 3.00 12.77 -1.80
N PRO A 26 4.26 12.58 -1.41
CA PRO A 26 5.19 11.85 -2.24
C PRO A 26 4.57 10.47 -2.47
N GLY A 27 4.28 10.13 -3.72
CA GLY A 27 3.77 8.82 -4.06
C GLY A 27 4.70 7.77 -3.47
N THR A 28 4.24 7.07 -2.44
CA THR A 28 4.98 5.99 -1.81
C THR A 28 5.23 4.95 -2.88
N ILE A 29 6.49 4.81 -3.32
CA ILE A 29 6.89 3.75 -4.24
C ILE A 29 6.57 2.45 -3.51
N SER A 30 5.47 1.81 -3.90
CA SER A 30 5.07 0.56 -3.28
C SER A 30 6.09 -0.50 -3.66
N PRO A 31 6.71 -1.18 -2.70
CA PRO A 31 7.76 -2.12 -2.99
C PRO A 31 7.18 -3.30 -3.74
N ARG A 32 7.85 -3.64 -4.84
CA ARG A 32 7.54 -4.80 -5.65
C ARG A 32 8.54 -5.89 -5.33
N MET A 33 8.01 -7.00 -4.88
CA MET A 33 8.73 -8.24 -4.61
C MET A 33 8.60 -9.16 -5.79
N ARG A 34 9.65 -9.91 -6.12
CA ARG A 34 9.64 -10.85 -7.25
C ARG A 34 10.11 -12.23 -6.82
N ILE A 35 9.45 -13.25 -7.34
CA ILE A 35 9.84 -14.65 -7.23
C ILE A 35 9.98 -15.24 -8.63
N GLY A 36 11.02 -16.04 -8.84
CA GLY A 36 11.26 -16.74 -10.10
C GLY A 36 11.62 -18.18 -9.84
N MET A 37 11.01 -19.10 -10.59
CA MET A 37 11.23 -20.54 -10.49
C MET A 37 11.18 -21.21 -11.87
N GLY A 38 12.34 -21.32 -12.51
CA GLY A 38 12.43 -21.84 -13.87
C GLY A 38 11.70 -20.93 -14.86
N LYS A 39 10.72 -21.48 -15.57
CA LYS A 39 9.84 -20.71 -16.48
C LYS A 39 8.70 -19.99 -15.75
N SER A 40 8.50 -20.29 -14.47
CA SER A 40 7.45 -19.68 -13.65
C SER A 40 7.99 -18.41 -12.97
N SER A 41 7.14 -17.40 -12.84
CA SER A 41 7.49 -16.17 -12.14
C SER A 41 6.29 -15.59 -11.40
N GLY A 42 6.56 -14.69 -10.47
CA GLY A 42 5.52 -13.88 -9.88
C GLY A 42 6.08 -12.63 -9.23
N SER A 43 5.18 -11.69 -8.93
CA SER A 43 5.46 -10.53 -8.11
C SER A 43 4.33 -10.23 -7.15
N ILE A 44 4.70 -9.73 -5.97
CA ILE A 44 3.77 -9.12 -5.03
C ILE A 44 4.05 -7.63 -5.02
N GLN A 45 3.00 -6.82 -5.10
CA GLN A 45 3.06 -5.39 -4.95
C GLN A 45 2.06 -4.95 -3.90
N CYS A 46 2.50 -4.12 -2.96
CA CYS A 46 1.58 -3.47 -2.04
C CYS A 46 0.81 -2.37 -2.77
N THR A 47 -0.46 -2.21 -2.46
CA THR A 47 -1.36 -1.19 -2.99
C THR A 47 -2.22 -0.65 -1.85
N PRO A 48 -2.84 0.53 -1.99
CA PRO A 48 -3.78 1.04 -0.98
C PRO A 48 -4.93 0.06 -0.68
N ASP A 49 -5.32 -0.74 -1.67
CA ASP A 49 -6.41 -1.72 -1.57
C ASP A 49 -5.94 -3.12 -1.12
N GLY A 50 -4.68 -3.26 -0.67
CA GLY A 50 -4.10 -4.53 -0.21
C GLY A 50 -2.93 -5.01 -1.07
N LEU A 51 -2.82 -6.32 -1.30
CA LEU A 51 -1.71 -6.93 -2.05
C LEU A 51 -2.15 -7.31 -3.46
N GLN A 52 -1.48 -6.75 -4.46
CA GLN A 52 -1.60 -7.20 -5.83
C GLN A 52 -0.58 -8.29 -6.11
N ILE A 53 -1.06 -9.48 -6.47
CA ILE A 53 -0.22 -10.61 -6.88
C ILE A 53 -0.34 -10.79 -8.38
N THR A 54 0.80 -10.88 -9.06
CA THR A 54 0.89 -11.26 -10.47
C THR A 54 1.74 -12.50 -10.59
N ILE A 55 1.28 -13.52 -11.29
CA ILE A 55 1.97 -14.80 -11.45
C ILE A 55 1.91 -15.27 -12.90
N SER A 56 2.91 -16.03 -13.33
CA SER A 56 2.93 -16.66 -14.64
C SER A 56 3.51 -18.07 -14.51
N GLY A 57 2.78 -19.07 -14.98
CA GLY A 57 3.18 -20.48 -14.91
C GLY A 57 3.31 -21.04 -13.48
N VAL A 58 2.62 -20.43 -12.51
CA VAL A 58 2.49 -20.92 -11.12
C VAL A 58 1.17 -21.69 -11.02
N LYS A 59 1.21 -22.87 -10.41
CA LYS A 59 0.04 -23.75 -10.23
C LYS A 59 -0.68 -23.50 -8.91
N SER A 60 0.08 -23.20 -7.86
CA SER A 60 -0.49 -22.81 -6.57
C SER A 60 0.46 -21.91 -5.81
N PHE A 61 -0.09 -21.09 -4.93
CA PHE A 61 0.70 -20.33 -3.97
C PHE A 61 0.05 -20.31 -2.59
N GLU A 62 0.89 -20.12 -1.59
CA GLU A 62 0.54 -19.93 -0.21
C GLU A 62 1.16 -18.62 0.26
N LEU A 63 0.34 -17.75 0.82
CA LEU A 63 0.74 -16.45 1.36
C LEU A 63 0.36 -16.41 2.84
N CYS A 64 1.35 -16.36 3.71
CA CYS A 64 1.11 -16.28 5.16
C CYS A 64 1.64 -14.95 5.71
N LEU A 65 0.80 -14.28 6.49
CA LEU A 65 1.07 -13.09 7.28
C LEU A 65 0.56 -13.34 8.70
N GLU A 66 1.43 -13.30 9.69
CA GLU A 66 1.14 -13.37 11.14
C GLU A 66 -0.26 -13.91 11.54
N GLY A 67 -0.42 -15.24 11.51
CA GLY A 67 -1.67 -15.92 11.91
C GLY A 67 -2.74 -16.06 10.81
N TYR A 68 -2.55 -15.42 9.66
CA TYR A 68 -3.39 -15.53 8.47
C TYR A 68 -2.62 -16.18 7.33
N CYS A 69 -3.17 -17.26 6.76
CA CYS A 69 -2.62 -17.92 5.58
C CYS A 69 -3.69 -18.03 4.50
N LEU A 70 -3.36 -17.55 3.30
CA LEU A 70 -4.15 -17.71 2.10
C LEU A 70 -3.51 -18.77 1.22
N LEU A 71 -4.26 -19.82 0.90
CA LEU A 71 -3.89 -20.82 -0.10
C LEU A 71 -4.71 -20.57 -1.37
N ARG A 72 -4.03 -20.52 -2.52
CA ARG A 72 -4.67 -20.46 -3.83
C ARG A 72 -4.16 -21.60 -4.70
N ASP A 73 -5.08 -22.43 -5.14
CA ASP A 73 -4.88 -23.43 -6.18
C ASP A 73 -5.43 -22.89 -7.51
N ASP A 74 -4.68 -23.11 -8.59
CA ASP A 74 -4.95 -22.57 -9.93
C ASP A 74 -5.30 -21.06 -9.93
N PRO A 75 -4.42 -20.19 -9.41
CA PRO A 75 -4.74 -18.78 -9.29
C PRO A 75 -4.72 -18.09 -10.66
N PRO A 76 -5.51 -17.02 -10.85
CA PRO A 76 -5.45 -16.21 -12.06
C PRO A 76 -4.09 -15.52 -12.19
N GLU A 77 -3.75 -15.06 -13.41
CA GLU A 77 -2.48 -14.38 -13.68
C GLU A 77 -2.29 -13.13 -12.82
N THR A 78 -3.37 -12.44 -12.47
CA THR A 78 -3.36 -11.30 -11.54
C THR A 78 -4.53 -11.39 -10.58
N GLU A 79 -4.27 -11.16 -9.30
CA GLU A 79 -5.25 -11.16 -8.22
C GLU A 79 -4.99 -10.01 -7.24
N GLN A 80 -6.06 -9.43 -6.71
CA GLN A 80 -6.02 -8.48 -5.60
C GLN A 80 -6.45 -9.18 -4.31
N ILE A 81 -5.59 -9.18 -3.29
CA ILE A 81 -5.86 -9.74 -1.97
C ILE A 81 -6.04 -8.60 -0.98
N CYS A 82 -7.26 -8.46 -0.47
CA CYS A 82 -7.56 -7.55 0.62
C CYS A 82 -7.05 -8.16 1.94
N LEU A 83 -6.14 -7.47 2.62
CA LEU A 83 -5.68 -7.88 3.94
C LEU A 83 -6.67 -7.37 5.00
N PRO A 84 -6.92 -8.15 6.07
CA PRO A 84 -7.73 -7.70 7.19
C PRO A 84 -7.03 -6.52 7.90
N PRO A 85 -7.81 -5.56 8.44
CA PRO A 85 -7.27 -4.31 8.97
C PRO A 85 -6.26 -4.53 10.12
N GLU A 86 -6.40 -5.60 10.89
CA GLU A 86 -5.51 -5.96 11.99
C GLU A 86 -4.05 -6.21 11.53
N ILE A 87 -3.85 -6.67 10.30
CA ILE A 87 -2.53 -7.02 9.70
C ILE A 87 -1.91 -5.80 8.98
N THR A 88 -2.60 -4.67 8.94
CA THR A 88 -2.17 -3.51 8.13
C THR A 88 -1.57 -2.40 8.98
N LEU A 89 -1.61 -2.55 10.30
CA LEU A 89 -1.10 -1.59 11.27
C LEU A 89 0.42 -1.71 11.55
N HIS A 90 1.05 -2.85 11.28
CA HIS A 90 2.46 -3.08 11.60
C HIS A 90 3.27 -3.59 10.40
N GLU A 91 4.60 -3.59 10.54
CA GLU A 91 5.47 -4.25 9.57
C GLU A 91 5.40 -5.75 9.81
N HIS A 92 5.02 -6.52 8.78
CA HIS A 92 4.86 -7.96 8.90
C HIS A 92 5.79 -8.69 7.92
N THR A 93 6.38 -9.79 8.40
CA THR A 93 7.11 -10.71 7.51
C THR A 93 6.08 -11.51 6.73
N VAL A 94 6.23 -11.53 5.40
CA VAL A 94 5.34 -12.33 4.55
C VAL A 94 6.06 -13.53 4.03
N HIS A 95 5.49 -14.68 4.36
CA HIS A 95 5.94 -15.95 3.86
C HIS A 95 5.16 -16.24 2.58
N TRP A 96 5.82 -16.07 1.46
CA TRP A 96 5.26 -16.38 0.16
C TRP A 96 5.90 -17.64 -0.41
N LYS A 97 5.06 -18.62 -0.71
CA LYS A 97 5.47 -19.90 -1.25
C LYS A 97 4.74 -20.12 -2.56
N VAL A 98 5.47 -20.40 -3.63
CA VAL A 98 4.92 -20.70 -4.95
C VAL A 98 5.29 -22.11 -5.38
N SER A 99 4.39 -22.76 -6.08
CA SER A 99 4.57 -24.10 -6.66
C SER A 99 4.15 -24.07 -8.12
N ASN A 100 4.94 -24.72 -8.99
CA ASN A 100 4.53 -25.01 -10.38
C ASN A 100 4.18 -26.49 -10.58
N GLY A 101 3.91 -27.22 -9.49
CA GLY A 101 3.63 -28.65 -9.49
C GLY A 101 4.85 -29.57 -9.56
N ALA A 102 5.97 -29.11 -10.14
CA ALA A 102 7.22 -29.86 -10.18
C ALA A 102 8.27 -29.36 -9.18
N LYS A 103 8.27 -28.05 -8.92
CA LYS A 103 9.20 -27.36 -8.02
C LYS A 103 8.43 -26.41 -7.12
N MET A 104 9.03 -26.14 -5.97
CA MET A 104 8.51 -25.22 -4.96
C MET A 104 9.60 -24.22 -4.57
N LYS A 105 9.20 -22.95 -4.38
CA LYS A 105 10.10 -21.89 -3.92
C LYS A 105 9.38 -21.04 -2.89
N SER A 106 10.08 -20.73 -1.81
CA SER A 106 9.61 -19.85 -0.75
C SER A 106 10.49 -18.60 -0.67
N LEU A 107 9.86 -17.48 -0.33
CA LEU A 107 10.48 -16.22 0.03
C LEU A 107 9.86 -15.77 1.35
N ALA A 108 10.68 -15.30 2.29
CA ALA A 108 10.22 -14.69 3.55
C ALA A 108 10.78 -13.26 3.74
N PRO A 109 10.56 -12.35 2.80
CA PRO A 109 11.00 -10.96 2.95
C PRO A 109 10.07 -10.16 3.85
N PRO A 110 10.59 -9.11 4.51
CA PRO A 110 9.74 -8.13 5.18
C PRO A 110 8.86 -7.43 4.14
N LEU A 111 7.55 -7.39 4.35
CA LEU A 111 6.71 -6.41 3.67
C LEU A 111 6.80 -5.13 4.49
N PRO A 112 7.14 -3.98 3.89
CA PRO A 112 7.03 -2.73 4.60
C PRO A 112 5.56 -2.49 4.90
N THR A 113 5.33 -1.89 6.07
CA THR A 113 4.01 -1.49 6.55
C THR A 113 3.22 -0.87 5.42
N VAL A 114 2.12 -1.53 5.04
CA VAL A 114 1.12 -0.89 4.20
C VAL A 114 0.58 0.23 5.09
N HIS A 115 1.01 1.48 4.86
CA HIS A 115 0.26 2.63 5.34
C HIS A 115 -1.07 2.61 4.59
N LEU A 116 -1.97 1.71 5.00
CA LEU A 116 -3.36 1.76 4.68
C LEU A 116 -3.83 3.03 5.37
N LEU A 117 -3.75 4.12 4.62
CA LEU A 117 -4.46 5.34 4.94
C LEU A 117 -5.91 4.91 5.02
N VAL A 118 -6.36 4.65 6.24
CA VAL A 118 -7.76 4.59 6.60
C VAL A 118 -8.29 5.99 6.30
N LEU A 119 -8.62 6.24 5.04
CA LEU A 119 -9.44 7.36 4.60
C LEU A 119 -10.86 7.05 5.05
N HIS A 120 -11.08 7.07 6.36
CA HIS A 120 -12.38 7.43 6.88
C HIS A 120 -12.43 8.96 6.82
N SER A 121 -12.94 9.46 5.69
CA SER A 121 -13.50 10.81 5.57
C SER A 121 -14.85 10.88 6.28
#